data_AF-A0A6B2LAG1-F1
#
_entry.id   AF-A0A6B2LAG1-F1
#
_cell.length_a   1.000
_cell.length_b   1.000
_cell.length_c   1.000
_cell.angle_alpha   90.00
_cell.angle_beta   90.00
_cell.angle_gamma   90.00
#
_symmetry.space_group_name_H-M   'P 1'
#
loop_
_entity.id
_entity.type
_entity.pdbx_description
1 polymer ?
#
loop_
_entity_poly.entity_id
_entity_poly.type
_entity_poly.pdbx_seq_one_letter_code
_entity_poly.pdbx_strand_id
1 'polypeptide(L)'
;MIFRSISLDSITKLYRRNYMLRSTAIEIFTKNNRSYFFVFEPLPEVSKVVQAIFKLRPPFLEDFFSLPAAKLLKKMNITELWRRRQISNFDYLMELNTIAGRTYNDLSQYPVFPWIIADYTSSQLDLSDPKVYRDLTKPIGALNEARLEKIMERYFELVEQQEKAAELGDVVDLPPPFMYGTHYSSPAVVIFYLVRLEPYTTNLLNLQSGKFDHPMRMFWSIPETWQGCLTNPMDVKELIPEFFYNPAFLSNVNDINLGTAKTGAPIGDIVLPPWSQGSPETFVQMNRRALESEYVS
;
A
#
# COMPACT_ATOMS: atom_id res chain seq x y z
N MET A 1 -13.59 18.69 23.85
CA MET A 1 -13.65 17.28 23.38
C MET A 1 -14.68 17.23 22.25
N ILE A 2 -14.27 16.93 21.02
CA ILE A 2 -15.19 16.86 19.88
C ILE A 2 -15.73 15.44 19.84
N PHE A 3 -16.99 15.24 20.23
CA PHE A 3 -17.66 13.95 20.08
C PHE A 3 -18.17 13.80 18.65
N ARG A 4 -18.03 12.59 18.09
CA ARG A 4 -18.65 12.21 16.82
C ARG A 4 -19.74 11.18 17.11
N SER A 5 -20.89 11.34 16.46
CA SER A 5 -21.99 10.38 16.51
C SER A 5 -22.15 9.73 15.13
N ILE A 6 -22.35 8.41 15.12
CA ILE A 6 -22.61 7.62 13.91
C ILE A 6 -24.04 7.13 14.00
N SER A 7 -24.91 7.59 13.10
CA SER A 7 -26.30 7.12 13.04
C SER A 7 -26.35 5.68 12.56
N LEU A 8 -27.18 4.84 13.18
CA LEU A 8 -27.37 3.44 12.78
C LEU A 8 -27.83 3.33 11.32
N ASP A 9 -28.71 4.23 10.87
CA ASP A 9 -29.23 4.25 9.50
C ASP A 9 -28.19 4.63 8.44
N SER A 10 -27.03 5.10 8.91
CA SER A 10 -25.89 5.41 8.05
C SER A 10 -24.95 4.22 7.87
N ILE A 11 -24.97 3.21 8.75
CA ILE A 11 -24.03 2.08 8.73
C ILE A 11 -24.39 1.14 7.58
N THR A 12 -23.43 0.88 6.70
CA THR A 12 -23.58 0.00 5.53
C THR A 12 -22.71 -1.24 5.60
N LYS A 13 -21.50 -1.13 6.18
CA LYS A 13 -20.57 -2.26 6.32
C LYS A 13 -19.92 -2.23 7.70
N LEU A 14 -19.71 -3.40 8.27
CA LEU A 14 -19.00 -3.60 9.55
C LEU A 14 -17.99 -4.72 9.37
N TYR A 15 -16.71 -4.36 9.36
CA TYR A 15 -15.63 -5.32 9.22
C TYR A 15 -14.91 -5.55 10.55
N ARG A 16 -14.52 -6.80 10.80
CA ARG A 16 -13.49 -7.10 11.79
C ARG A 16 -12.12 -6.75 11.19
N ARG A 17 -11.26 -6.13 11.99
CA ARG A 17 -9.94 -5.66 11.57
C ARG A 17 -8.87 -6.15 12.52
N ASN A 18 -7.64 -6.15 12.01
CA ASN A 18 -6.46 -6.34 12.82
C ASN A 18 -5.86 -4.98 13.18
N TYR A 19 -5.27 -4.90 14.35
CA TYR A 19 -4.41 -3.80 14.77
C TYR A 19 -3.17 -4.40 15.42
N MET A 20 -1.98 -4.00 14.97
CA MET A 20 -0.71 -4.65 15.33
C MET A 20 -0.77 -6.18 15.21
N LEU A 21 -1.33 -6.68 14.09
CA LEU A 21 -1.52 -8.11 13.80
C LEU A 21 -2.45 -8.88 14.77
N ARG A 22 -3.19 -8.19 15.64
CA ARG A 22 -4.17 -8.79 16.56
C ARG A 22 -5.58 -8.43 16.13
N SER A 23 -6.53 -9.37 16.23
CA SER A 23 -7.95 -9.14 15.86
C SER A 23 -8.70 -8.35 16.94
N THR A 24 -8.21 -7.14 17.22
CA THR A 24 -8.66 -6.24 18.29
C THR A 24 -9.40 -5.01 17.76
N ALA A 25 -9.71 -4.94 16.46
CA ALA A 25 -10.30 -3.76 15.86
C ALA A 25 -11.57 -4.05 15.05
N ILE A 26 -12.38 -3.02 14.85
CA ILE A 26 -13.48 -3.02 13.86
C ILE A 26 -13.39 -1.77 13.01
N GLU A 27 -13.96 -1.83 11.81
CA GLU A 27 -14.16 -0.68 10.97
C GLU A 27 -15.60 -0.59 10.48
N ILE A 28 -16.20 0.57 10.71
CA ILE A 28 -17.59 0.88 10.35
C ILE A 28 -17.57 1.79 9.12
N PHE A 29 -18.23 1.36 8.04
CA PHE A 29 -18.43 2.18 6.85
C PHE A 29 -19.85 2.72 6.83
N THR A 30 -19.98 3.93 6.32
CA THR A 30 -21.26 4.64 6.27
C THR A 30 -21.63 5.07 4.86
N LYS A 31 -22.92 5.38 4.63
CA LYS A 31 -23.46 5.77 3.31
C LYS A 31 -22.79 6.97 2.65
N ASN A 32 -22.13 7.84 3.43
CA ASN A 32 -21.41 9.01 2.91
C ASN A 32 -19.94 8.70 2.62
N ASN A 33 -19.59 7.42 2.44
CA ASN A 33 -18.24 6.93 2.15
C ASN A 33 -17.20 7.28 3.23
N ARG A 34 -17.63 7.57 4.47
CA ARG A 34 -16.73 7.65 5.62
C ARG A 34 -16.57 6.30 6.28
N SER A 35 -15.35 5.99 6.71
CA SER A 35 -15.07 4.87 7.60
C SER A 35 -14.53 5.34 8.94
N TYR A 36 -14.80 4.54 9.97
CA TYR A 36 -14.38 4.80 11.34
C TYR A 36 -13.73 3.53 11.89
N PHE A 37 -12.45 3.63 12.27
CA PHE A 37 -11.66 2.52 12.78
C PHE A 37 -11.57 2.61 14.31
N PHE A 38 -11.95 1.54 14.99
CA PHE A 38 -11.92 1.46 16.45
C PHE A 38 -11.04 0.29 16.89
N VAL A 39 -10.12 0.57 17.80
CA VAL A 39 -9.26 -0.42 18.46
C VAL A 39 -9.80 -0.66 19.87
N PHE A 40 -9.87 -1.92 20.27
CA PHE A 40 -10.37 -2.34 21.58
C PHE A 40 -9.29 -3.10 22.33
N GLU A 41 -9.14 -2.77 23.62
CA GLU A 41 -8.35 -3.55 24.56
C GLU A 41 -9.22 -3.78 25.81
N PRO A 42 -9.54 -5.03 26.20
CA PRO A 42 -9.03 -6.33 25.70
C PRO A 42 -9.87 -7.01 24.59
N LEU A 43 -9.31 -8.07 23.95
CA LEU A 43 -9.91 -8.86 22.85
C LEU A 43 -11.40 -9.25 23.00
N PRO A 44 -11.91 -9.67 24.17
CA PRO A 44 -13.32 -10.04 24.33
C PRO A 44 -14.31 -8.92 23.97
N GLU A 45 -13.87 -7.65 24.00
CA GLU A 45 -14.71 -6.50 23.74
C GLU A 45 -15.15 -6.40 22.26
N VAL A 46 -14.31 -6.79 21.30
CA VAL A 46 -14.65 -6.73 19.86
C VAL A 46 -15.92 -7.53 19.58
N SER A 47 -16.00 -8.75 20.11
CA SER A 47 -17.15 -9.62 19.86
C SER A 47 -18.42 -9.09 20.54
N LYS A 48 -18.31 -8.51 21.74
CA LYS A 48 -19.43 -7.87 22.43
C LYS A 48 -19.96 -6.66 21.66
N VAL A 49 -19.07 -5.79 21.17
CA VAL A 49 -19.43 -4.60 20.41
C VAL A 49 -20.09 -4.98 19.09
N VAL A 50 -19.52 -5.92 18.34
CA VAL A 50 -20.10 -6.41 17.09
C VAL A 50 -21.50 -7.00 17.35
N GLN A 51 -21.66 -7.83 18.38
CA GLN A 51 -22.97 -8.38 18.76
C GLN A 51 -23.96 -7.29 19.17
N ALA A 52 -23.52 -6.27 19.90
CA ALA A 52 -24.36 -5.14 20.30
C ALA A 52 -24.85 -4.36 19.07
N ILE A 53 -23.97 -4.07 18.10
CA ILE A 53 -24.34 -3.41 16.84
C ILE A 53 -25.38 -4.24 16.09
N PHE A 54 -25.16 -5.56 15.91
CA PHE A 54 -26.14 -6.41 15.22
C PHE A 54 -27.48 -6.50 15.95
N LYS A 55 -27.49 -6.50 17.29
CA LYS A 55 -28.73 -6.45 18.09
C LYS A 55 -29.53 -5.17 17.85
N LEU A 56 -28.87 -4.05 17.54
CA LEU A 56 -29.51 -2.78 17.19
C LEU A 56 -30.11 -2.77 15.77
N ARG A 57 -29.83 -3.80 14.95
CA ARG A 57 -30.35 -4.00 13.59
C ARG A 57 -30.26 -2.74 12.71
N PRO A 58 -29.04 -2.25 12.40
CA PRO A 58 -28.88 -1.14 11.46
C PRO A 58 -29.49 -1.54 10.10
N PRO A 59 -30.40 -0.74 9.53
CA PRO A 59 -31.25 -1.19 8.41
C PRO A 59 -30.51 -1.48 7.10
N PHE A 60 -29.27 -1.01 6.96
CA PHE A 60 -28.46 -1.18 5.74
C PHE A 60 -27.20 -2.02 5.98
N LEU A 61 -27.04 -2.60 7.17
CA LEU A 61 -25.90 -3.43 7.49
C LEU A 61 -26.23 -4.89 7.14
N GLU A 62 -25.42 -5.50 6.27
CA GLU A 62 -25.49 -6.93 5.99
C GLU A 62 -24.62 -7.74 6.96
N ASP A 63 -25.17 -8.82 7.52
CA ASP A 63 -24.52 -9.63 8.56
C ASP A 63 -23.18 -10.25 8.13
N PHE A 64 -23.02 -10.48 6.83
CA PHE A 64 -21.86 -11.20 6.31
C PHE A 64 -20.57 -10.37 6.31
N PHE A 65 -20.61 -9.04 6.46
CA PHE A 65 -19.40 -8.22 6.48
C PHE A 65 -18.48 -8.51 7.69
N SER A 66 -19.04 -9.16 8.72
CA SER A 66 -18.28 -9.62 9.88
C SER A 66 -17.55 -10.97 9.69
N LEU A 67 -17.73 -11.63 8.54
CA LEU A 67 -17.11 -12.90 8.22
C LEU A 67 -15.58 -12.76 8.00
N PRO A 68 -14.80 -13.83 8.24
CA PRO A 68 -13.39 -13.86 7.85
C PRO A 68 -13.19 -13.62 6.34
N ALA A 69 -12.07 -12.99 5.98
CA ALA A 69 -11.73 -12.54 4.62
C ALA A 69 -12.02 -13.58 3.52
N ALA A 70 -11.58 -14.83 3.69
CA ALA A 70 -11.79 -15.88 2.69
C ALA A 70 -13.27 -16.24 2.46
N LYS A 71 -14.10 -16.15 3.51
CA LYS A 71 -15.56 -16.36 3.39
C LYS A 71 -16.24 -15.14 2.81
N LEU A 72 -15.78 -13.95 3.19
CA LEU A 72 -16.30 -12.68 2.70
C LEU A 72 -16.08 -12.52 1.20
N LEU A 73 -14.87 -12.83 0.71
CA LEU A 73 -14.53 -12.83 -0.72
C LEU A 73 -15.51 -13.70 -1.54
N LYS A 74 -15.77 -14.93 -1.07
CA LYS A 74 -16.74 -15.85 -1.71
C LYS A 74 -18.16 -15.30 -1.67
N LYS A 75 -18.55 -14.67 -0.56
CA LYS A 75 -19.91 -14.13 -0.38
C LYS A 75 -20.18 -12.90 -1.25
N MET A 76 -19.20 -12.01 -1.38
CA MET A 76 -19.32 -10.79 -2.19
C MET A 76 -19.23 -11.06 -3.70
N ASN A 77 -18.71 -12.23 -4.11
CA ASN A 77 -18.61 -12.65 -5.50
C ASN A 77 -17.82 -11.69 -6.42
N ILE A 78 -16.96 -10.84 -5.85
CA ILE A 78 -16.23 -9.80 -6.60
C ILE A 78 -15.29 -10.37 -7.67
N THR A 79 -14.72 -11.55 -7.44
CA THR A 79 -13.85 -12.21 -8.43
C THR A 79 -14.61 -12.56 -9.69
N GLU A 80 -15.86 -13.00 -9.59
CA GLU A 80 -16.66 -13.32 -10.78
C GLU A 80 -17.14 -12.05 -11.49
N LEU A 81 -17.47 -10.99 -10.74
CA LEU A 81 -17.78 -9.68 -11.33
C LEU A 81 -16.59 -9.16 -12.13
N TRP A 82 -15.39 -9.25 -11.56
CA TRP A 82 -14.14 -8.85 -12.22
C TRP A 82 -13.86 -9.69 -13.47
N ARG A 83 -13.96 -11.02 -13.39
CA ARG A 83 -13.79 -11.93 -14.55
C ARG A 83 -14.77 -11.63 -15.69
N ARG A 84 -15.98 -11.18 -15.36
CA ARG A 84 -17.01 -10.75 -16.33
C ARG A 84 -16.86 -9.30 -16.77
N ARG A 85 -15.79 -8.60 -16.35
CA ARG A 85 -15.53 -7.18 -16.62
C ARG A 85 -16.65 -6.25 -16.15
N GLN A 86 -17.36 -6.64 -15.09
CA GLN A 86 -18.41 -5.82 -14.46
C GLN A 86 -17.84 -4.84 -13.43
N ILE A 87 -16.62 -5.10 -12.96
CA ILE A 87 -15.81 -4.18 -12.16
C ILE A 87 -14.40 -4.12 -12.76
N SER A 88 -13.73 -2.98 -12.62
CA SER A 88 -12.40 -2.75 -13.19
C SER A 88 -11.30 -3.46 -12.38
N ASN A 89 -10.08 -3.56 -12.91
CA ASN A 89 -8.92 -4.07 -12.18
C ASN A 89 -8.68 -3.24 -10.91
N PHE A 90 -8.77 -1.91 -11.01
CA PHE A 90 -8.68 -1.01 -9.86
C PHE A 90 -9.73 -1.31 -8.78
N ASP A 91 -11.01 -1.41 -9.15
CA ASP A 91 -12.08 -1.66 -8.19
C ASP A 91 -11.93 -3.03 -7.52
N TYR A 92 -11.54 -4.04 -8.31
CA TYR A 92 -11.25 -5.37 -7.78
C TYR A 92 -10.08 -5.36 -6.78
N LEU A 93 -8.99 -4.67 -7.09
CA LEU A 93 -7.86 -4.51 -6.18
C LEU A 93 -8.25 -3.74 -4.91
N MET A 94 -9.07 -2.69 -5.00
CA MET A 94 -9.57 -1.97 -3.83
C MET A 94 -10.42 -2.86 -2.92
N GLU A 95 -11.30 -3.68 -3.49
CA GLU A 95 -12.12 -4.63 -2.72
C GLU A 95 -11.26 -5.75 -2.11
N LEU A 96 -10.27 -6.29 -2.83
CA LEU A 96 -9.31 -7.26 -2.28
C LEU A 96 -8.54 -6.68 -1.09
N ASN A 97 -8.04 -5.45 -1.22
CA ASN A 97 -7.38 -4.73 -0.13
C ASN A 97 -8.31 -4.60 1.10
N THR A 98 -9.55 -4.16 0.88
CA THR A 98 -10.55 -3.97 1.94
C THR A 98 -10.91 -5.28 2.64
N ILE A 99 -11.08 -6.37 1.88
CA ILE A 99 -11.38 -7.71 2.41
C ILE A 99 -10.17 -8.26 3.19
N ALA A 100 -8.95 -7.99 2.73
CA ALA A 100 -7.71 -8.37 3.42
C ALA A 100 -7.46 -7.59 4.73
N GLY A 101 -8.33 -6.62 5.06
CA GLY A 101 -8.23 -5.82 6.28
C GLY A 101 -7.43 -4.53 6.14
N ARG A 102 -7.02 -4.18 4.91
CA ARG A 102 -6.31 -2.93 4.65
C ARG A 102 -7.26 -1.73 4.71
N THR A 103 -6.76 -0.61 5.21
CA THR A 103 -7.55 0.60 5.48
C THR A 103 -6.71 1.86 5.39
N TYR A 104 -7.35 2.97 5.03
CA TYR A 104 -6.75 4.31 5.09
C TYR A 104 -6.59 4.85 6.52
N ASN A 105 -7.27 4.26 7.50
CA ASN A 105 -7.22 4.69 8.91
C ASN A 105 -5.99 4.18 9.67
N ASP A 106 -5.22 3.25 9.10
CA ASP A 106 -3.99 2.70 9.68
C ASP A 106 -2.91 2.59 8.59
N LEU A 107 -1.91 3.48 8.65
CA LEU A 107 -0.83 3.52 7.66
C LEU A 107 0.02 2.24 7.62
N SER A 108 0.01 1.43 8.70
CA SER A 108 0.72 0.14 8.71
C SER A 108 0.02 -0.93 7.89
N GLN A 109 -1.27 -0.71 7.58
CA GLN A 109 -2.13 -1.61 6.82
C GLN A 109 -2.76 -0.87 5.64
N TYR A 110 -2.05 0.09 5.05
CA TYR A 110 -2.53 0.86 3.91
C TYR A 110 -2.82 -0.04 2.70
N PRO A 111 -3.77 0.31 1.81
CA PRO A 111 -3.97 -0.40 0.55
C PRO A 111 -2.70 -0.45 -0.31
N VAL A 112 -2.49 -1.58 -1.00
CA VAL A 112 -1.31 -1.85 -1.82
C VAL A 112 -1.73 -2.11 -3.25
N PHE A 113 -1.02 -1.48 -4.18
CA PHE A 113 -1.16 -1.67 -5.62
C PHE A 113 0.19 -2.07 -6.22
N PRO A 114 0.20 -2.91 -7.26
CA PRO A 114 1.45 -3.28 -7.91
C PRO A 114 1.99 -2.12 -8.75
N TRP A 115 3.32 -2.04 -8.89
CA TRP A 115 3.90 -1.39 -10.05
C TRP A 115 3.40 -2.07 -11.34
N ILE A 116 2.92 -1.27 -12.30
CA ILE A 116 2.41 -1.76 -13.60
C ILE A 116 3.37 -1.41 -14.73
N ILE A 117 3.71 -0.14 -14.89
CA ILE A 117 4.63 0.33 -15.92
C ILE A 117 6.08 0.06 -15.45
N ALA A 118 6.92 -0.38 -16.38
CA ALA A 118 8.36 -0.60 -16.19
C ALA A 118 9.24 0.39 -16.98
N ASP A 119 8.65 1.18 -17.90
CA ASP A 119 9.34 2.21 -18.66
C ASP A 119 9.02 3.62 -18.15
N TYR A 120 10.04 4.25 -17.54
CA TYR A 120 9.97 5.62 -17.04
C TYR A 120 11.01 6.55 -17.69
N THR A 121 11.66 6.11 -18.78
CA THR A 121 12.75 6.85 -19.43
C THR A 121 12.43 7.24 -20.87
N SER A 122 11.55 6.51 -21.55
CA SER A 122 11.15 6.83 -22.92
C SER A 122 10.36 8.14 -23.02
N SER A 123 10.51 8.81 -24.17
CA SER A 123 9.77 10.04 -24.51
C SER A 123 8.30 9.79 -24.86
N GLN A 124 7.95 8.55 -25.18
CA GLN A 124 6.60 8.09 -25.49
C GLN A 124 6.38 6.75 -24.81
N LEU A 125 5.15 6.48 -24.39
CA LEU A 125 4.77 5.22 -23.75
C LEU A 125 3.68 4.54 -24.58
N ASP A 126 4.06 3.47 -25.29
CA ASP A 126 3.13 2.65 -26.05
C ASP A 126 2.58 1.50 -25.19
N LEU A 127 1.34 1.64 -24.74
CA LEU A 127 0.67 0.63 -23.92
C LEU A 127 0.31 -0.65 -24.70
N SER A 128 0.55 -0.70 -26.02
CA SER A 128 0.46 -1.92 -26.82
C SER A 128 1.78 -2.72 -26.88
N ASP A 129 2.89 -2.17 -26.38
CA ASP A 129 4.15 -2.90 -26.27
C ASP A 129 4.20 -3.67 -24.93
N PRO A 130 4.21 -5.01 -24.92
CA PRO A 130 4.32 -5.78 -23.68
C PRO A 130 5.58 -5.45 -22.86
N LYS A 131 6.63 -4.90 -23.48
CA LYS A 131 7.89 -4.54 -22.80
C LYS A 131 7.75 -3.36 -21.83
N VAL A 132 6.71 -2.53 -21.97
CA VAL A 132 6.51 -1.41 -21.04
C VAL A 132 5.88 -1.84 -19.72
N TYR A 133 5.47 -3.11 -19.60
CA TYR A 133 4.82 -3.66 -18.41
C TYR A 133 5.81 -4.42 -17.54
N ARG A 134 5.60 -4.30 -16.22
CA ARG A 134 6.25 -5.14 -15.22
C ARG A 134 5.74 -6.57 -15.31
N ASP A 135 6.64 -7.54 -15.11
CA ASP A 135 6.24 -8.92 -14.89
C ASP A 135 5.51 -9.07 -13.54
N LEU A 136 4.17 -9.19 -13.60
CA LEU A 136 3.30 -9.31 -12.43
C LEU A 136 3.35 -10.70 -11.78
N THR A 137 4.00 -11.70 -12.41
CA THR A 137 4.19 -13.02 -11.80
C THR A 137 5.29 -13.02 -10.74
N LYS A 138 6.11 -11.97 -10.69
CA LYS A 138 7.28 -11.85 -9.81
C LYS A 138 7.09 -10.72 -8.79
N PRO A 139 7.53 -10.86 -7.53
CA PRO A 139 7.64 -9.72 -6.61
C PRO A 139 8.72 -8.75 -7.10
N ILE A 140 8.70 -7.50 -6.63
CA ILE A 140 9.70 -6.48 -6.96
C ILE A 140 11.13 -7.00 -6.81
N GLY A 141 11.42 -7.65 -5.68
CA GLY A 141 12.73 -8.24 -5.36
C GLY A 141 13.30 -9.17 -6.43
N ALA A 142 12.43 -9.84 -7.20
CA ALA A 142 12.79 -10.85 -8.20
C ALA A 142 12.82 -10.34 -9.65
N LEU A 143 12.57 -9.04 -9.88
CA LEU A 143 12.60 -8.47 -11.23
C LEU A 143 14.00 -8.34 -11.83
N ASN A 144 15.01 -8.15 -10.98
CA ASN A 144 16.40 -8.06 -11.39
C ASN A 144 17.12 -9.36 -10.99
N GLU A 145 17.52 -10.14 -11.99
CA GLU A 145 18.11 -11.48 -11.80
C GLU A 145 19.41 -11.44 -11.00
N ALA A 146 20.33 -10.52 -11.31
CA ALA A 146 21.59 -10.37 -10.59
C ALA A 146 21.40 -9.94 -9.13
N ARG A 147 20.33 -9.19 -8.84
CA ARG A 147 19.95 -8.87 -7.47
C ARG A 147 19.34 -10.09 -6.76
N LEU A 148 18.47 -10.81 -7.45
CA LEU A 148 17.80 -11.99 -6.92
C LEU A 148 18.82 -13.06 -6.52
N GLU A 149 19.86 -13.28 -7.33
CA GLU A 149 20.96 -14.21 -7.02
C GLU A 149 21.58 -13.89 -5.66
N LYS A 150 21.97 -12.63 -5.42
CA LYS A 150 22.54 -12.20 -4.13
C LYS A 150 21.56 -12.32 -2.95
N ILE A 151 20.27 -12.11 -3.20
CA ILE A 151 19.23 -12.28 -2.18
C ILE A 151 19.09 -13.76 -1.81
N MET A 152 19.16 -14.65 -2.80
CA MET A 152 19.10 -16.10 -2.60
C MET A 152 20.35 -16.61 -1.89
N GLU A 153 21.55 -16.13 -2.26
CA GLU A 153 22.80 -16.44 -1.54
C GLU A 153 22.66 -16.14 -0.05
N ARG A 154 22.26 -14.92 0.31
CA ARG A 154 22.04 -14.54 1.72
C ARG A 154 20.96 -15.40 2.39
N TYR A 155 19.89 -15.74 1.66
CA TYR A 155 18.83 -16.60 2.20
C TYR A 155 19.39 -17.98 2.57
N PHE A 156 20.18 -18.60 1.70
CA PHE A 156 20.78 -19.91 1.97
C PHE A 156 21.83 -19.84 3.08
N GLU A 157 22.61 -18.76 3.17
CA GLU A 157 23.50 -18.52 4.32
C GLU A 157 22.74 -18.49 5.65
N LEU A 158 21.57 -17.84 5.68
CA LEU A 158 20.70 -17.81 6.88
C LEU A 158 20.13 -19.18 7.22
N VAL A 159 19.77 -19.98 6.21
CA VAL A 159 19.34 -21.38 6.40
C VAL A 159 20.46 -22.20 7.05
N GLU A 160 21.68 -22.14 6.51
CA GLU A 160 22.82 -22.86 7.09
C GLU A 160 23.14 -22.41 8.52
N GLN A 161 23.04 -21.12 8.82
CA GLN A 161 23.26 -20.59 10.17
C GLN A 161 22.21 -21.13 11.15
N GLN A 162 20.95 -21.21 10.74
CA GLN A 162 19.87 -21.74 11.56
C GLN A 162 20.02 -23.25 11.79
N GLU A 163 20.40 -24.02 10.77
CA GLU A 163 20.65 -25.46 10.89
C GLU A 163 21.84 -25.74 11.83
N LYS A 164 22.95 -25.02 11.68
CA LYS A 164 24.13 -25.14 12.57
C LYS A 164 23.79 -24.79 14.03
N ALA A 165 23.00 -23.74 14.27
CA ALA A 165 22.57 -23.37 15.62
C ALA A 165 21.71 -24.48 16.27
N ALA A 166 20.83 -25.12 15.49
CA ALA A 166 20.01 -26.23 15.98
C ALA A 166 20.84 -27.46 16.35
N GLU A 167 21.91 -27.76 15.59
CA GLU A 167 22.82 -28.89 15.88
C GLU A 167 23.66 -28.67 17.14
N LEU A 168 24.09 -27.43 17.40
CA LEU A 168 24.90 -27.07 18.57
C LEU A 168 24.11 -27.04 19.89
N GLY A 169 22.79 -27.22 19.83
CA GLY A 169 21.91 -27.12 21.00
C GLY A 169 21.82 -25.71 21.59
N ASP A 170 22.36 -24.71 20.89
CA ASP A 170 22.21 -23.32 21.28
C ASP A 170 20.78 -22.88 20.97
N VAL A 171 20.08 -22.40 22.00
CA VAL A 171 18.82 -21.67 21.83
C VAL A 171 19.18 -20.27 21.33
N VAL A 172 19.72 -20.16 20.11
CA VAL A 172 19.94 -18.87 19.47
C VAL A 172 18.59 -18.38 18.98
N ASP A 173 18.15 -17.23 19.48
CA ASP A 173 16.97 -16.51 19.00
C ASP A 173 17.26 -15.86 17.62
N LEU A 174 17.62 -16.70 16.64
CA LEU A 174 17.83 -16.27 15.27
C LEU A 174 16.47 -16.12 14.59
N PRO A 175 16.25 -15.02 13.84
CA PRO A 175 15.06 -14.90 13.03
C PRO A 175 15.02 -16.03 11.97
N PRO A 176 13.83 -16.52 11.58
CA PRO A 176 13.69 -17.44 10.47
C PRO A 176 14.34 -16.88 9.19
N PRO A 177 14.97 -17.71 8.33
CA PRO A 177 15.56 -17.27 7.07
C PRO A 177 14.57 -16.46 6.22
N PHE A 178 15.04 -15.37 5.63
CA PHE A 178 14.19 -14.43 4.89
C PHE A 178 14.91 -13.82 3.70
N MET A 179 14.17 -13.60 2.62
CA MET A 179 14.68 -12.94 1.41
C MET A 179 14.79 -11.43 1.61
N TYR A 180 13.75 -10.80 2.17
CA TYR A 180 13.64 -9.34 2.25
C TYR A 180 13.61 -8.88 3.70
N GLY A 181 14.56 -8.02 4.09
CA GLY A 181 14.58 -7.39 5.43
C GLY A 181 13.67 -6.16 5.53
N THR A 182 13.01 -5.79 4.44
CA THR A 182 12.06 -4.69 4.34
C THR A 182 10.77 -5.19 3.73
N HIS A 183 9.70 -4.43 3.92
CA HIS A 183 8.37 -4.81 3.47
C HIS A 183 7.90 -3.91 2.33
N TYR A 184 7.11 -4.48 1.41
CA TYR A 184 6.61 -3.77 0.23
C TYR A 184 5.60 -2.65 0.57
N SER A 185 5.07 -2.66 1.80
CA SER A 185 4.06 -1.74 2.33
C SER A 185 4.40 -1.43 3.78
N SER A 186 4.65 -0.16 4.09
CA SER A 186 4.90 0.29 5.46
C SER A 186 4.41 1.73 5.65
N PRO A 187 4.21 2.19 6.90
CA PRO A 187 3.87 3.59 7.15
C PRO A 187 4.89 4.55 6.52
N ALA A 188 6.17 4.19 6.56
CA ALA A 188 7.25 4.98 5.97
C ALA A 188 7.12 5.06 4.45
N VAL A 189 6.75 3.98 3.76
CA VAL A 189 6.50 3.98 2.30
C VAL A 189 5.30 4.86 1.94
N VAL A 190 4.21 4.80 2.71
CA VAL A 190 3.01 5.62 2.45
C VAL A 190 3.33 7.10 2.64
N ILE A 191 4.00 7.45 3.74
CA ILE A 191 4.44 8.82 4.01
C ILE A 191 5.43 9.30 2.96
N PHE A 192 6.37 8.44 2.55
CA PHE A 192 7.32 8.73 1.47
C PHE A 192 6.60 9.19 0.20
N TYR A 193 5.58 8.47 -0.25
CA TYR A 193 4.81 8.88 -1.44
C TYR A 193 3.95 10.13 -1.19
N LEU A 194 3.28 10.23 -0.05
CA LEU A 194 2.24 11.24 0.18
C LEU A 194 2.71 12.50 0.90
N VAL A 195 4.01 12.66 1.17
CA VAL A 195 4.57 13.76 1.98
C VAL A 195 4.16 15.17 1.52
N ARG A 196 3.76 15.35 0.27
CA ARG A 196 3.30 16.65 -0.29
C ARG A 196 1.84 16.99 0.04
N LEU A 197 1.10 16.06 0.63
CA LEU A 197 -0.29 16.22 1.03
C LEU A 197 -0.41 16.18 2.56
N GLU A 198 -1.29 17.02 3.11
CA GLU A 198 -1.72 16.86 4.50
C GLU A 198 -2.73 15.70 4.63
N PRO A 199 -2.73 14.96 5.76
CA PRO A 199 -1.94 15.16 6.97
C PRO A 199 -0.54 14.51 6.94
N TYR A 200 -0.08 14.01 5.80
CA TYR A 200 1.15 13.20 5.71
C TYR A 200 2.42 14.03 5.90
N THR A 201 2.42 15.29 5.48
CA THR A 201 3.48 16.25 5.80
C THR A 201 3.64 16.40 7.32
N THR A 202 2.54 16.66 8.03
CA THR A 202 2.52 16.74 9.50
C THR A 202 2.97 15.42 10.14
N ASN A 203 2.52 14.28 9.63
CA ASN A 203 2.92 12.97 10.13
C ASN A 203 4.43 12.72 10.00
N LEU A 204 5.05 13.09 8.88
CA LEU A 204 6.50 12.98 8.70
C LEU A 204 7.25 13.85 9.72
N LEU A 205 6.84 15.10 9.87
CA LEU A 205 7.46 16.03 10.81
C LEU A 205 7.40 15.50 12.25
N ASN A 206 6.26 14.93 12.64
CA ASN A 206 6.10 14.34 13.97
C ASN A 206 7.03 13.12 14.18
N LEU A 207 7.20 12.27 13.16
CA LEU A 207 8.11 11.12 13.22
C LEU A 207 9.59 11.52 13.32
N GLN A 208 9.94 12.70 12.82
CA GLN A 208 11.32 13.17 12.70
C GLN A 208 11.64 14.35 13.62
N SER A 209 10.94 14.45 14.76
CA SER A 209 11.18 15.46 15.79
C SER A 209 11.16 16.91 15.24
N GLY A 210 10.28 17.18 14.27
CA GLY A 210 10.06 18.49 13.68
C GLY A 210 11.00 18.87 12.54
N LYS A 211 11.82 17.94 12.02
CA LYS A 211 12.70 18.20 10.86
C LYS A 211 12.45 17.19 9.75
N PHE A 212 12.58 17.60 8.49
CA PHE A 212 12.53 16.66 7.38
C PHE A 212 13.78 15.77 7.33
N ASP A 213 13.64 14.56 6.76
CA ASP A 213 14.72 13.59 6.57
C ASP A 213 15.84 14.19 5.72
N HIS A 214 16.94 13.45 5.62
CA HIS A 214 17.94 13.71 4.60
C HIS A 214 17.26 13.80 3.22
N PRO A 215 17.40 14.91 2.47
CA PRO A 215 16.67 15.16 1.21
C PRO A 215 16.82 14.04 0.17
N MET A 216 17.97 13.36 0.14
CA MET A 216 18.23 12.20 -0.73
C MET A 216 17.38 10.96 -0.45
N ARG A 217 16.67 10.90 0.69
CA ARG A 217 15.74 9.81 1.04
C ARG A 217 14.28 10.19 0.77
N MET A 218 14.04 11.40 0.29
CA MET A 218 12.70 11.90 -0.02
C MET A 218 12.24 11.38 -1.38
N PHE A 219 10.93 11.29 -1.55
CA PHE A 219 10.33 10.99 -2.85
C PHE A 219 10.44 12.23 -3.74
N TRP A 220 11.27 12.17 -4.77
CA TRP A 220 11.52 13.31 -5.67
C TRP A 220 11.43 12.97 -7.16
N SER A 221 11.47 11.69 -7.55
CA SER A 221 11.50 11.27 -8.95
C SER A 221 10.87 9.90 -9.13
N ILE A 222 9.93 9.74 -10.07
CA ILE A 222 9.36 8.42 -10.40
C ILE A 222 10.42 7.50 -11.00
N PRO A 223 11.19 7.90 -12.04
CA PRO A 223 12.21 7.02 -12.63
C PRO A 223 13.25 6.52 -11.61
N GLU A 224 13.75 7.39 -10.75
CA GLU A 224 14.75 7.04 -9.73
C GLU A 224 14.16 6.13 -8.66
N THR A 225 12.90 6.36 -8.30
CA THR A 225 12.17 5.53 -7.34
C THR A 225 11.97 4.12 -7.88
N TRP A 226 11.62 3.97 -9.16
CA TRP A 226 11.54 2.67 -9.84
C TRP A 226 12.90 1.99 -9.91
N GLN A 227 13.95 2.72 -10.32
CA GLN A 227 15.30 2.17 -10.41
C GLN A 227 15.84 1.72 -9.04
N GLY A 228 15.54 2.47 -7.98
CA GLY A 228 15.84 2.11 -6.60
C GLY A 228 15.19 0.78 -6.22
N CYS A 229 13.91 0.60 -6.53
CA CYS A 229 13.19 -0.66 -6.33
C CYS A 229 13.75 -1.85 -7.11
N LEU A 230 14.53 -1.64 -8.18
CA LEU A 230 15.16 -2.71 -8.95
C LEU A 230 16.59 -3.04 -8.52
N THR A 231 17.27 -2.10 -7.86
CA THR A 231 18.72 -2.19 -7.62
C THR A 231 19.11 -2.21 -6.15
N ASN A 232 18.38 -1.50 -5.29
CA ASN A 232 18.63 -1.49 -3.86
C ASN A 232 18.07 -2.79 -3.24
N PRO A 233 18.89 -3.61 -2.54
CA PRO A 233 18.42 -4.86 -1.93
C PRO A 233 17.43 -4.64 -0.77
N MET A 234 17.38 -3.42 -0.22
CA MET A 234 16.48 -3.05 0.86
C MET A 234 15.23 -2.29 0.35
N ASP A 235 15.10 -2.05 -0.96
CA ASP A 235 13.93 -1.38 -1.53
C ASP A 235 13.11 -2.35 -2.38
N VAL A 236 12.03 -2.85 -1.79
CA VAL A 236 11.06 -3.76 -2.42
C VAL A 236 9.64 -3.19 -2.38
N LYS A 237 9.52 -1.87 -2.23
CA LYS A 237 8.23 -1.21 -2.05
C LYS A 237 7.36 -1.29 -3.30
N GLU A 238 6.08 -1.60 -3.08
CA GLU A 238 5.04 -1.53 -4.09
C GLU A 238 4.40 -0.13 -4.11
N LEU A 239 3.37 0.05 -4.94
CA LEU A 239 2.63 1.31 -5.05
C LEU A 239 1.45 1.38 -4.08
N ILE A 240 0.89 2.59 -4.00
CA ILE A 240 -0.37 2.91 -3.33
C ILE A 240 -1.44 3.25 -4.38
N PRO A 241 -2.75 3.17 -4.04
CA PRO A 241 -3.82 3.43 -5.00
C PRO A 241 -3.75 4.81 -5.66
N GLU A 242 -3.22 5.83 -4.97
CA GLU A 242 -3.15 7.22 -5.42
C GLU A 242 -2.44 7.39 -6.77
N PHE A 243 -1.50 6.51 -7.11
CA PHE A 243 -0.83 6.47 -8.42
C PHE A 243 -1.79 6.28 -9.60
N PHE A 244 -3.02 5.83 -9.35
CA PHE A 244 -4.00 5.45 -10.36
C PHE A 244 -5.27 6.33 -10.35
N TYR A 245 -5.35 7.34 -9.47
CA TYR A 245 -6.50 8.24 -9.44
C TYR A 245 -6.23 9.68 -8.93
N ASN A 246 -5.13 9.93 -8.20
CA ASN A 246 -4.89 11.22 -7.56
C ASN A 246 -3.58 11.85 -8.04
N PRO A 247 -3.61 12.89 -8.89
CA PRO A 247 -2.38 13.56 -9.32
C PRO A 247 -1.76 14.48 -8.24
N ALA A 248 -2.54 14.90 -7.22
CA ALA A 248 -2.13 15.97 -6.32
C ALA A 248 -0.88 15.65 -5.49
N PHE A 249 -0.59 14.37 -5.19
CA PHE A 249 0.60 13.99 -4.41
C PHE A 249 1.92 14.21 -5.17
N LEU A 250 1.86 14.44 -6.48
CA LEU A 250 3.02 14.67 -7.35
C LEU A 250 3.45 16.14 -7.40
N SER A 251 2.61 17.05 -6.92
CA SER A 251 2.85 18.49 -6.93
C SER A 251 3.03 19.04 -5.52
N ASN A 252 4.00 19.93 -5.33
CA ASN A 252 4.26 20.63 -4.08
C ASN A 252 3.48 21.95 -4.01
N VAL A 253 2.15 21.87 -4.10
CA VAL A 253 1.26 23.05 -4.12
C VAL A 253 1.30 23.88 -2.84
N ASN A 254 1.81 23.31 -1.74
CA ASN A 254 1.92 23.95 -0.43
C ASN A 254 3.32 24.54 -0.18
N ASP A 255 4.21 24.56 -1.18
CA ASP A 255 5.59 25.06 -1.06
C ASP A 255 6.35 24.48 0.14
N ILE A 256 6.15 23.19 0.40
CA ILE A 256 6.80 22.49 1.51
C ILE A 256 8.31 22.47 1.27
N ASN A 257 9.09 22.88 2.26
CA ASN A 257 10.54 22.83 2.18
C ASN A 257 11.05 21.40 2.41
N LEU A 258 11.18 20.63 1.32
CA LEU A 258 11.67 19.24 1.35
C LEU A 258 13.21 19.14 1.26
N GLY A 259 13.92 20.27 1.40
CA GLY A 259 15.38 20.37 1.28
C GLY A 259 15.87 20.40 -0.18
N THR A 260 17.15 20.07 -0.38
CA THR A 260 17.83 20.18 -1.68
C THR A 260 18.38 18.84 -2.17
N ALA A 261 18.26 18.58 -3.47
CA ALA A 261 18.90 17.46 -4.14
C ALA A 261 20.44 17.57 -4.10
N LYS A 262 21.15 16.51 -4.51
CA LYS A 262 22.62 16.51 -4.61
C LYS A 262 23.18 17.62 -5.49
N THR A 263 22.41 18.05 -6.48
CA THR A 263 22.75 19.14 -7.40
C THR A 263 22.62 20.53 -6.77
N GLY A 264 22.10 20.63 -5.54
CA GLY A 264 21.78 21.88 -4.88
C GLY A 264 20.40 22.46 -5.23
N ALA A 265 19.69 21.86 -6.19
CA ALA A 265 18.35 22.28 -6.56
C ALA A 265 17.33 21.94 -5.45
N PRO A 266 16.36 22.82 -5.15
CA PRO A 266 15.30 22.52 -4.19
C PRO A 266 14.43 21.35 -4.64
N ILE A 267 14.02 20.51 -3.70
CA ILE A 267 13.06 19.43 -3.95
C ILE A 267 11.65 20.05 -3.92
N GLY A 268 11.02 20.16 -5.09
CA GLY A 268 9.67 20.67 -5.27
C GLY A 268 8.73 19.58 -5.78
N ASP A 269 8.14 19.80 -6.95
CA ASP A 269 7.33 18.82 -7.69
C ASP A 269 8.13 17.54 -7.99
N ILE A 270 7.42 16.43 -8.13
CA ILE A 270 8.01 15.15 -8.51
C ILE A 270 8.50 15.22 -9.95
N VAL A 271 9.72 14.74 -10.18
CA VAL A 271 10.24 14.50 -11.53
C VAL A 271 9.47 13.32 -12.14
N LEU A 272 8.65 13.64 -13.13
CA LEU A 272 7.83 12.69 -13.87
C LEU A 272 8.60 12.11 -15.07
N PRO A 273 8.21 10.92 -15.56
CA PRO A 273 8.82 10.33 -16.75
C PRO A 273 8.56 11.20 -18.00
N PRO A 274 9.45 11.20 -19.01
CA PRO A 274 9.34 12.10 -20.16
C PRO A 274 8.02 11.97 -20.95
N TRP A 275 7.49 10.76 -21.08
CA TRP A 275 6.21 10.49 -21.74
C TRP A 275 4.99 11.17 -21.08
N SER A 276 5.11 11.63 -19.83
CA SER A 276 4.05 12.40 -19.15
C SER A 276 4.03 13.88 -19.54
N GLN A 277 5.06 14.36 -20.25
CA GLN A 277 5.25 15.75 -20.64
C GLN A 277 5.16 16.74 -19.46
N GLY A 278 5.53 16.28 -18.26
CA GLY A 278 5.49 17.09 -17.05
C GLY A 278 4.10 17.26 -16.43
N SER A 279 3.06 16.56 -16.91
CA SER A 279 1.71 16.62 -16.33
C SER A 279 1.47 15.45 -15.35
N PRO A 280 1.21 15.75 -14.05
CA PRO A 280 0.74 14.78 -13.07
C PRO A 280 -0.53 14.04 -13.50
N GLU A 281 -1.46 14.74 -14.14
CA GLU A 281 -2.72 14.17 -14.65
C GLU A 281 -2.46 13.14 -15.74
N THR A 282 -1.61 13.47 -16.72
CA THR A 282 -1.19 12.53 -17.77
C THR A 282 -0.49 11.31 -17.17
N PHE A 283 0.38 11.51 -16.18
CA PHE A 283 1.03 10.41 -15.48
C PHE A 283 0.02 9.44 -14.83
N VAL A 284 -0.93 9.97 -14.04
CA VAL A 284 -1.95 9.16 -13.37
C VAL A 284 -2.89 8.50 -14.37
N GLN A 285 -3.29 9.22 -15.43
CA GLN A 285 -4.14 8.67 -16.49
C GLN A 285 -3.48 7.50 -17.20
N MET A 286 -2.20 7.60 -17.54
CA MET A 286 -1.45 6.52 -18.19
C MET A 286 -1.26 5.32 -17.25
N ASN A 287 -1.01 5.54 -15.96
CA ASN A 287 -0.99 4.47 -14.96
C ASN A 287 -2.34 3.75 -14.87
N ARG A 288 -3.46 4.48 -14.82
CA ARG A 288 -4.79 3.87 -14.82
C ARG A 288 -5.07 3.11 -16.10
N ARG A 289 -4.72 3.64 -17.27
CA ARG A 289 -4.87 2.95 -18.56
C ARG A 289 -4.03 1.68 -18.63
N ALA A 290 -2.80 1.72 -18.13
CA ALA A 290 -1.93 0.54 -18.07
C ALA A 290 -2.49 -0.51 -17.12
N LEU A 291 -2.99 -0.10 -15.94
CA LEU A 291 -3.62 -1.00 -14.98
C LEU A 291 -4.86 -1.71 -15.56
N GLU A 292 -5.64 -1.03 -16.38
CA GLU A 292 -6.86 -1.57 -17.01
C GLU A 292 -6.59 -2.20 -18.40
N SER A 293 -5.33 -2.45 -18.75
CA SER A 293 -4.96 -3.05 -20.05
C SER A 293 -5.13 -4.57 -20.05
N GLU A 294 -5.25 -5.14 -21.26
CA GLU A 294 -5.31 -6.60 -21.46
C GLU A 294 -4.03 -7.33 -21.03
N TYR A 295 -2.91 -6.62 -20.83
CA TYR A 295 -1.68 -7.24 -20.30
C TYR A 295 -1.73 -7.45 -18.79
N VAL A 296 -2.59 -6.70 -18.09
CA VAL A 296 -2.77 -6.79 -16.63
C VAL A 296 -3.99 -7.65 -16.26
N SER A 297 -5.04 -7.63 -17.09
CA SER A 297 -6.30 -8.35 -16.89
C SER A 297 -6.22 -9.88 -16.99
#